data_AF-A0A660UAK3-F1
#
_entry.id   AF-A0A660UAK3-F1
#
_cell.length_a   1.000
_cell.length_b   1.000
_cell.length_c   1.000
_cell.angle_alpha   90.00
_cell.angle_beta   90.00
_cell.angle_gamma   90.00
#
_symmetry.space_group_name_H-M   'P 1'
#
loop_
_entity.id
_entity.type
_entity.pdbx_description
1 polymer ?
#
loop_
_entity_poly.entity_id
_entity_poly.type
_entity_poly.pdbx_seq_one_letter_code
_entity_poly.pdbx_strand_id
1 'polypeptide(L)'
;MGGEKMKIGMMCAWNTDSGVAVHAEPIGKAWLEMGHELTVLTFTKDDYHGEGITGEDENFVIRCFCTEFRTKYLDPIPFITGEYEIFIIQDIGVLPKEPLSKIFHLIKKKAPVIHIVHENILSKDPAFYWFDWDAVVYFDKRQEFLKKGIP
;
A
#
# COMPACT_ATOMS: atom_id res chain seq x y z
N MET A 1 -11.07 -24.30 6.26
CA MET A 1 -12.16 -23.39 6.67
C MET A 1 -12.29 -22.39 5.54
N GLY A 2 -13.31 -22.52 4.69
CA GLY A 2 -13.47 -21.69 3.51
C GLY A 2 -14.09 -20.35 3.90
N GLY A 3 -13.25 -19.33 4.09
CA GLY A 3 -13.72 -17.95 4.05
C GLY A 3 -14.21 -17.63 2.64
N GLU A 4 -15.05 -16.60 2.51
CA GLU A 4 -15.43 -16.08 1.20
C GLU A 4 -14.17 -15.62 0.45
N LYS A 5 -14.06 -16.03 -0.81
CA LYS A 5 -12.97 -15.60 -1.69
C LYS A 5 -13.11 -14.11 -1.93
N MET A 6 -12.02 -13.35 -1.74
CA MET A 6 -12.02 -11.89 -1.87
C MET A 6 -10.99 -11.44 -2.89
N LYS A 7 -11.24 -10.32 -3.56
CA LYS A 7 -10.26 -9.62 -4.42
C LYS A 7 -9.59 -8.48 -3.64
N ILE A 8 -8.32 -8.67 -3.30
CA ILE A 8 -7.53 -7.77 -2.47
C ILE A 8 -6.55 -6.99 -3.36
N GLY A 9 -6.65 -5.65 -3.35
CA GLY A 9 -5.61 -4.78 -3.89
C GLY A 9 -4.66 -4.33 -2.78
N MET A 10 -3.36 -4.32 -3.03
CA MET A 10 -2.36 -3.87 -2.05
C MET A 10 -1.32 -2.96 -2.69
N MET A 11 -1.22 -1.71 -2.20
CA MET A 11 -0.18 -0.75 -2.54
C MET A 11 0.90 -0.75 -1.45
N CYS A 12 2.07 -1.31 -1.74
CA CYS A 12 3.16 -1.44 -0.77
C CYS A 12 4.53 -1.65 -1.44
N ALA A 13 5.59 -1.69 -0.64
CA ALA A 13 6.86 -2.29 -1.07
C ALA A 13 6.69 -3.81 -1.22
N TRP A 14 7.26 -4.40 -2.28
CA TRP A 14 7.18 -5.81 -2.59
C TRP A 14 8.41 -6.27 -3.37
N ASN A 15 8.93 -7.46 -3.03
CA ASN A 15 10.19 -8.00 -3.55
C ASN A 15 11.35 -6.99 -3.34
N THR A 16 11.38 -6.33 -2.19
CA THR A 16 12.50 -5.45 -1.77
C THR A 16 12.99 -5.82 -0.38
N ASP A 17 14.15 -5.29 0.01
CA ASP A 17 14.75 -5.48 1.35
C ASP A 17 14.22 -4.50 2.41
N SER A 18 13.14 -3.76 2.11
CA SER A 18 12.55 -2.81 3.05
C SER A 18 11.75 -3.48 4.17
N GLY A 19 11.64 -2.81 5.32
CA GLY A 19 10.82 -3.27 6.44
C GLY A 19 9.33 -3.43 6.07
N VAL A 20 8.82 -2.61 5.15
CA VAL A 20 7.45 -2.72 4.63
C VAL A 20 7.27 -4.01 3.85
N ALA A 21 8.21 -4.37 2.97
CA ALA A 21 8.14 -5.60 2.18
C ALA A 21 8.22 -6.85 3.09
N VAL A 22 9.11 -6.83 4.10
CA VAL A 22 9.22 -7.90 5.11
C VAL A 22 7.90 -8.16 5.85
N HIS A 23 7.06 -7.14 6.00
CA HIS A 23 5.72 -7.27 6.57
C HIS A 23 4.65 -7.66 5.54
N ALA A 24 4.61 -6.97 4.40
CA ALA A 24 3.56 -7.11 3.40
C ALA A 24 3.59 -8.45 2.68
N GLU A 25 4.78 -8.97 2.38
CA GLU A 25 4.94 -10.21 1.61
C GLU A 25 4.36 -11.45 2.28
N PRO A 26 4.70 -11.76 3.56
CA PRO A 26 4.13 -12.92 4.23
C PRO A 26 2.60 -12.85 4.35
N ILE A 27 2.05 -11.65 4.56
CA ILE A 27 0.61 -11.45 4.66
C ILE A 27 -0.06 -11.68 3.30
N GLY A 28 0.49 -11.10 2.23
CA GLY A 28 -0.02 -11.32 0.88
C GLY A 28 0.00 -12.80 0.48
N LYS A 29 1.10 -13.50 0.80
CA LYS A 29 1.24 -14.95 0.58
C LYS A 29 0.21 -15.75 1.39
N ALA A 30 -0.01 -15.40 2.65
CA ALA A 30 -1.04 -16.04 3.47
C ALA A 30 -2.46 -15.85 2.90
N TRP A 31 -2.79 -14.67 2.35
CA TRP A 31 -4.08 -14.46 1.69
C TRP A 31 -4.28 -15.34 0.46
N LEU A 32 -3.22 -15.52 -0.34
CA LEU A 32 -3.23 -16.44 -1.48
C LEU A 32 -3.44 -17.89 -1.03
N GLU A 33 -2.76 -18.33 0.04
CA GLU A 33 -2.93 -19.67 0.63
C GLU A 33 -4.35 -19.89 1.18
N MET A 34 -4.99 -18.82 1.68
CA MET A 34 -6.39 -18.83 2.12
C MET A 34 -7.39 -18.86 0.96
N GLY A 35 -6.93 -18.72 -0.29
CA GLY A 35 -7.76 -18.77 -1.50
C GLY A 35 -8.30 -17.41 -1.97
N HIS A 36 -7.81 -16.30 -1.42
CA HIS A 36 -8.13 -14.96 -1.91
C HIS A 36 -7.33 -14.63 -3.17
N GLU A 37 -7.82 -13.68 -3.96
CA GLU A 37 -7.07 -13.08 -5.07
C GLU A 37 -6.33 -11.85 -4.55
N LEU A 38 -5.07 -11.71 -4.93
CA LEU A 38 -4.23 -10.57 -4.59
C LEU A 38 -3.80 -9.88 -5.87
N THR A 39 -3.80 -8.55 -5.88
CA THR A 39 -3.06 -7.72 -6.85
C THR A 39 -2.16 -6.79 -6.06
N VAL A 40 -0.86 -6.86 -6.29
CA VAL A 40 0.11 -5.99 -5.65
C VAL A 40 0.48 -4.88 -6.62
N LEU A 41 0.22 -3.64 -6.23
CA LEU A 41 0.75 -2.46 -6.88
C LEU A 41 2.01 -2.04 -6.12
N THR A 42 3.15 -1.99 -6.80
CA THR A 42 4.42 -1.69 -6.15
C THR A 42 5.32 -0.77 -6.97
N PHE A 43 6.48 -0.48 -6.40
CA PHE A 43 7.47 0.41 -6.94
C PHE A 43 8.10 -0.09 -8.26
N THR A 44 8.50 0.82 -9.13
CA THR A 44 9.33 0.51 -10.30
C THR A 44 10.70 -0.03 -9.88
N LYS A 45 11.38 -0.74 -10.80
CA LYS A 45 12.72 -1.28 -10.53
C LYS A 45 13.80 -0.20 -10.41
N ASP A 46 13.55 0.99 -10.97
CA ASP A 46 14.47 2.12 -10.90
C ASP A 46 14.26 2.98 -9.64
N ASP A 47 13.05 2.94 -9.06
CA ASP A 47 12.65 3.80 -7.96
C ASP A 47 11.72 3.07 -6.96
N TYR A 48 12.34 2.46 -5.95
CA TYR A 48 11.72 1.64 -4.92
C TYR A 48 12.16 1.99 -3.49
N HIS A 49 11.42 1.47 -2.51
CA HIS A 49 11.77 1.58 -1.10
C HIS A 49 12.64 0.39 -0.66
N GLY A 50 13.79 0.69 -0.05
CA GLY A 50 14.86 -0.27 0.23
C GLY A 50 16.14 0.04 -0.57
N GLU A 51 17.12 -0.84 -0.48
CA GLU A 51 18.43 -0.77 -1.15
C GLU A 51 18.58 -1.84 -2.26
N GLY A 52 17.72 -2.86 -2.28
CA GLY A 52 17.74 -3.91 -3.29
C GLY A 52 16.39 -4.53 -3.62
N ILE A 53 16.27 -5.07 -4.84
CA ILE A 53 15.22 -5.99 -5.24
C ILE A 53 15.63 -7.41 -4.83
N THR A 54 14.75 -8.11 -4.12
CA THR A 54 15.05 -9.40 -3.47
C THR A 54 14.47 -10.61 -4.22
N GLY A 55 13.62 -10.39 -5.22
CA GLY A 55 12.93 -11.46 -5.92
C GLY A 55 12.38 -11.08 -7.30
N GLU A 56 11.84 -12.08 -8.00
CA GLU A 56 11.13 -11.89 -9.27
C GLU A 56 9.65 -11.60 -9.01
N ASP A 57 9.05 -10.80 -9.88
CA ASP A 57 7.65 -10.40 -9.78
C ASP A 57 6.72 -11.56 -10.13
N GLU A 58 5.81 -11.88 -9.23
CA GLU A 58 4.72 -12.80 -9.50
C GLU A 58 3.71 -12.21 -10.49
N ASN A 59 2.88 -13.05 -11.10
CA ASN A 59 1.89 -12.62 -12.10
C ASN A 59 0.85 -11.62 -11.59
N PHE A 60 0.69 -11.50 -10.27
CA PHE A 60 -0.19 -10.55 -9.62
C PHE A 60 0.50 -9.24 -9.20
N VAL A 61 1.81 -9.10 -9.46
CA VAL A 61 2.60 -7.92 -9.11
C VAL A 61 2.67 -6.97 -10.31
N ILE A 62 2.32 -5.71 -10.08
CA ILE A 62 2.35 -4.64 -11.07
C ILE A 62 3.21 -3.50 -10.51
N ARG A 63 4.33 -3.21 -11.19
CA ARG A 63 5.22 -2.10 -10.83
C ARG A 63 4.76 -0.82 -11.52
N CYS A 64 4.07 0.06 -10.79
CA CYS A 64 3.35 1.18 -11.37
C CYS A 64 3.54 2.53 -10.67
N PHE A 65 4.39 2.63 -9.65
CA PHE A 65 4.69 3.92 -9.02
C PHE A 65 6.12 4.02 -8.52
N CYS A 66 6.51 5.20 -8.07
CA CYS A 66 7.84 5.53 -7.58
C CYS A 66 7.75 6.13 -6.18
N THR A 67 8.87 6.28 -5.49
CA THR A 67 8.89 6.84 -4.14
C THR A 67 8.57 8.33 -4.10
N GLU A 68 8.08 8.81 -2.95
CA GLU A 68 7.85 10.23 -2.66
C GLU A 68 9.13 11.07 -2.80
N PHE A 69 10.28 10.52 -2.47
CA PHE A 69 11.52 11.27 -2.32
C PHE A 69 12.38 11.29 -3.58
N ARG A 70 11.98 10.55 -4.63
CA ARG A 70 12.65 10.53 -5.92
C ARG A 70 11.72 11.01 -7.05
N THR A 71 11.21 10.10 -7.88
CA THR A 71 10.55 10.47 -9.15
C THR A 71 9.10 10.92 -8.95
N LYS A 72 8.44 10.51 -7.85
CA LYS A 72 7.04 10.83 -7.56
C LYS A 72 6.08 10.48 -8.71
N TYR A 73 6.37 9.42 -9.43
CA TYR A 73 5.53 8.93 -10.51
C TYR A 73 4.49 7.93 -10.00
N LEU A 74 3.33 7.92 -10.63
CA LEU A 74 2.29 6.92 -10.44
C LEU A 74 1.52 6.75 -11.75
N ASP A 75 1.45 5.54 -12.27
CA ASP A 75 0.53 5.15 -13.33
C ASP A 75 -0.85 4.88 -12.70
N PRO A 76 -1.88 5.68 -13.02
CA PRO A 76 -3.19 5.52 -12.41
C PRO A 76 -3.98 4.33 -12.97
N ILE A 77 -3.58 3.76 -14.11
CA ILE A 77 -4.37 2.74 -14.82
C ILE A 77 -4.63 1.50 -13.92
N PRO A 78 -3.62 0.86 -13.32
CA PRO A 78 -3.84 -0.34 -12.49
C PRO A 78 -4.75 -0.10 -11.27
N PHE A 79 -4.72 1.11 -10.70
CA PHE A 79 -5.58 1.49 -9.60
C PHE A 79 -7.05 1.61 -10.02
N ILE A 80 -7.30 2.14 -11.22
CA ILE A 80 -8.64 2.45 -11.73
C ILE A 80 -9.26 1.28 -12.50
N THR A 81 -8.46 0.40 -13.11
CA THR A 81 -9.00 -0.73 -13.87
C THR A 81 -9.10 -2.00 -13.04
N GLY A 82 -8.30 -2.14 -11.98
CA GLY A 82 -8.36 -3.29 -11.08
C GLY A 82 -9.72 -3.45 -10.39
N GLU A 83 -10.09 -4.70 -10.15
CA GLU A 83 -11.28 -5.09 -9.42
C GLU A 83 -10.88 -5.47 -8.00
N TYR A 84 -11.26 -4.63 -7.04
CA TYR A 84 -10.90 -4.79 -5.64
C TYR A 84 -12.18 -4.76 -4.81
N GLU A 85 -12.32 -5.67 -3.88
CA GLU A 85 -13.35 -5.63 -2.82
C GLU A 85 -12.81 -4.93 -1.58
N ILE A 86 -11.49 -4.91 -1.43
CA ILE A 86 -10.75 -4.18 -0.39
C ILE A 86 -9.43 -3.69 -0.98
N PHE A 87 -9.01 -2.47 -0.61
CA PHE A 87 -7.74 -1.90 -1.06
C PHE A 87 -6.89 -1.48 0.13
N ILE A 88 -5.69 -2.04 0.23
CA ILE A 88 -4.78 -1.85 1.37
C ILE A 88 -3.62 -0.97 0.91
N ILE A 89 -3.34 0.09 1.66
CA ILE A 89 -2.19 0.95 1.45
C ILE A 89 -1.26 0.81 2.65
N GLN A 90 0.03 0.59 2.42
CA GLN A 90 1.03 0.48 3.49
C GLN A 90 2.09 1.57 3.34
N ASP A 91 2.42 2.23 4.47
CA ASP A 91 3.53 3.21 4.60
C ASP A 91 3.37 4.43 3.68
N ILE A 92 2.32 5.24 3.90
CA ILE A 92 2.02 6.44 3.10
C ILE A 92 3.19 7.46 3.09
N GLY A 93 4.09 7.38 4.08
CA GLY A 93 5.32 8.18 4.13
C GLY A 93 6.21 8.03 2.90
N VAL A 94 6.31 6.83 2.33
CA VAL A 94 7.20 6.54 1.19
C VAL A 94 6.50 6.61 -0.18
N LEU A 95 5.17 6.63 -0.19
CA LEU A 95 4.35 6.60 -1.41
C LEU A 95 4.24 7.99 -2.06
N PRO A 96 4.01 8.08 -3.39
CA PRO A 96 3.90 9.36 -4.09
C PRO A 96 2.54 9.99 -3.82
N LYS A 97 2.46 10.81 -2.78
CA LYS A 97 1.19 11.28 -2.20
C LYS A 97 0.42 12.20 -3.13
N GLU A 98 1.10 13.11 -3.82
CA GLU A 98 0.42 14.05 -4.72
C GLU A 98 -0.20 13.38 -5.95
N PRO A 99 0.47 12.46 -6.67
CA PRO A 99 -0.20 11.66 -7.70
C PRO A 99 -1.32 10.77 -7.14
N LEU A 100 -1.10 10.14 -5.99
CA LEU A 100 -2.10 9.26 -5.37
C LEU A 100 -3.38 10.04 -5.01
N SER A 101 -3.25 11.24 -4.44
CA SER A 101 -4.40 12.07 -4.04
C SER A 101 -5.30 12.44 -5.22
N LYS A 102 -4.73 12.60 -6.42
CA LYS A 102 -5.48 12.91 -7.65
C LYS A 102 -6.42 11.78 -8.08
N ILE A 103 -6.15 10.54 -7.67
CA ILE A 103 -6.96 9.37 -8.03
C ILE A 103 -7.62 8.68 -6.84
N PHE A 104 -7.29 9.07 -5.61
CA PHE A 104 -7.73 8.39 -4.40
C PHE A 104 -9.26 8.25 -4.30
N HIS A 105 -10.00 9.29 -4.72
CA HIS A 105 -11.46 9.24 -4.74
C HIS A 105 -12.03 8.18 -5.71
N LEU A 106 -11.29 7.80 -6.76
CA LEU A 106 -11.69 6.75 -7.71
C LEU A 106 -11.48 5.37 -7.09
N ILE A 107 -10.40 5.20 -6.32
CA ILE A 107 -10.11 3.97 -5.57
C ILE A 107 -11.21 3.75 -4.52
N LYS A 108 -11.51 4.78 -3.71
CA LYS A 108 -12.58 4.71 -2.67
C LYS A 108 -13.97 4.39 -3.22
N LYS A 109 -14.29 4.81 -4.45
CA LYS A 109 -15.57 4.47 -5.09
C LYS A 109 -15.71 2.98 -5.41
N LYS A 110 -14.60 2.24 -5.49
CA LYS A 110 -14.56 0.83 -5.84
C LYS A 110 -14.50 -0.08 -4.63
N ALA A 111 -13.70 0.29 -3.63
CA ALA A 111 -13.44 -0.53 -2.46
C ALA A 111 -13.18 0.33 -1.23
N PRO A 112 -13.50 -0.16 -0.01
CA PRO A 112 -12.97 0.39 1.22
C PRO A 112 -11.43 0.41 1.20
N VAL A 113 -10.85 1.54 1.59
CA VAL A 113 -9.41 1.75 1.61
C VAL A 113 -8.91 1.72 3.04
N ILE A 114 -8.04 0.74 3.34
CA ILE A 114 -7.44 0.54 4.66
C ILE A 114 -5.97 0.96 4.64
N HIS A 115 -5.56 1.78 5.59
CA HIS A 115 -4.16 2.15 5.78
C HIS A 115 -3.50 1.31 6.86
N ILE A 116 -2.35 0.72 6.56
CA ILE A 116 -1.47 0.08 7.55
C ILE A 116 -0.29 1.01 7.82
N VAL A 117 -0.21 1.49 9.07
CA VAL A 117 0.72 2.54 9.50
C VAL A 117 2.06 1.95 9.90
N HIS A 118 3.11 2.27 9.15
CA HIS A 118 4.49 1.84 9.43
C HIS A 118 5.30 2.91 10.19
N GLU A 119 4.75 4.12 10.29
CA GLU A 119 5.43 5.26 10.85
C GLU A 119 5.60 5.14 12.38
N ASN A 120 6.71 5.68 12.86
CA ASN A 120 7.05 5.77 14.28
C ASN A 120 7.19 7.23 14.76
N ILE A 121 6.87 8.20 13.90
CA ILE A 121 6.92 9.65 14.16
C ILE A 121 5.74 10.31 13.42
N LEU A 122 5.16 11.36 14.01
CA LEU A 122 4.17 12.18 13.30
C LEU A 122 4.84 12.94 12.16
N SER A 123 4.36 12.73 10.94
CA SER A 123 4.89 13.41 9.77
C SER A 123 4.70 14.93 9.89
N LYS A 124 5.72 15.69 9.50
CA LYS A 124 5.64 17.15 9.34
C LYS A 124 5.12 17.55 7.96
N ASP A 125 5.08 16.61 7.03
CA ASP A 125 4.55 16.83 5.68
C ASP A 125 3.01 16.83 5.73
N PRO A 126 2.32 17.94 5.41
CA PRO A 126 0.87 17.99 5.38
C PRO A 126 0.25 16.98 4.41
N ALA A 127 0.96 16.60 3.34
CA ALA A 127 0.45 15.66 2.36
C ALA A 127 0.16 14.28 2.93
N PHE A 128 0.86 13.93 4.02
CA PHE A 128 0.65 12.70 4.78
C PHE A 128 -0.79 12.55 5.29
N TYR A 129 -1.49 13.67 5.52
CA TYR A 129 -2.83 13.71 6.10
C TYR A 129 -3.94 14.00 5.08
N TRP A 130 -3.66 13.97 3.77
CA TRP A 130 -4.65 14.27 2.72
C TRP A 130 -5.70 13.18 2.50
N PHE A 131 -5.48 11.98 3.05
CA PHE A 131 -6.26 10.79 2.71
C PHE A 131 -7.29 10.48 3.78
N ASP A 132 -8.53 10.26 3.33
CA ASP A 132 -9.65 9.84 4.17
C ASP A 132 -9.77 8.31 4.12
N TRP A 133 -9.34 7.64 5.19
CA TRP A 133 -9.28 6.19 5.28
C TRP A 133 -10.59 5.59 5.80
N ASP A 134 -11.02 4.44 5.26
CA ASP A 134 -12.20 3.74 5.78
C ASP A 134 -11.86 2.93 7.03
N ALA A 135 -10.60 2.52 7.17
CA ALA A 135 -10.04 1.99 8.40
C ALA A 135 -8.52 2.22 8.47
N VAL A 136 -7.98 2.20 9.68
CA VAL A 136 -6.53 2.37 9.94
C VAL A 136 -6.07 1.28 10.88
N VAL A 137 -4.98 0.61 10.51
CA VAL A 137 -4.36 -0.47 11.28
C VAL A 137 -3.05 0.03 11.87
N TYR A 138 -2.95 -0.11 13.19
CA TYR A 138 -1.75 0.16 13.98
C TYR A 138 -1.19 -1.15 14.50
N PHE A 139 0.13 -1.31 14.46
CA PHE A 139 0.80 -2.52 14.93
C PHE A 139 0.83 -2.64 16.46
N ASP A 140 0.96 -1.50 17.14
CA ASP A 140 1.23 -1.49 18.58
C ASP A 140 0.65 -0.22 19.24
N LYS A 141 0.26 -0.34 20.52
CA LYS A 141 -0.20 0.79 21.34
C LYS A 141 0.79 1.96 21.38
N ARG A 142 2.09 1.70 21.18
CA ARG A 142 3.13 2.73 21.07
C ARG A 142 2.89 3.69 19.91
N GLN A 143 2.11 3.31 18.91
CA GLN A 143 1.70 4.16 17.79
C GLN A 143 0.44 5.00 18.07
N GLU A 144 -0.18 4.93 19.25
CA GLU A 144 -1.41 5.69 19.56
C GLU A 144 -1.29 7.20 19.31
N PHE A 145 -0.09 7.76 19.45
CA PHE A 145 0.15 9.18 19.19
C PHE A 145 -0.13 9.59 17.73
N LEU A 146 -0.10 8.65 16.77
CA LEU A 146 -0.38 8.89 15.35
C LEU A 146 -1.86 9.17 15.08
N LYS A 147 -2.76 8.73 15.98
CA LYS A 147 -4.20 9.03 15.91
C LYS A 147 -4.55 10.51 15.97
N LYS A 148 -3.59 11.36 16.37
CA LYS A 148 -3.72 12.82 16.32
C LYS A 148 -3.81 13.37 14.89
N GLY A 149 -3.22 12.66 13.93
CA GLY A 149 -3.20 13.06 12.52
C GLY A 149 -3.91 12.08 11.59
N ILE A 150 -3.97 10.79 11.94
CA ILE A 150 -4.70 9.76 11.20
C ILE A 150 -5.69 9.09 12.17
N PRO A 151 -6.88 9.65 12.39
CA PRO A 151 -7.82 9.12 13.38
C PRO A 151 -8.31 7.70 13.05
#